data_AF-A0A5M8SQF6-F1
#
_entry.id   AF-A0A5M8SQF6-F1
#
_cell.length_a   1.000
_cell.length_b   1.000
_cell.length_c   1.000
_cell.angle_alpha   90.00
_cell.angle_beta   90.00
_cell.angle_gamma   90.00
#
_symmetry.space_group_name_H-M   'P 1'
#
loop_
_entity.id
_entity.type
_entity.pdbx_description
1 polymer ?
#
loop_
_entity_poly.entity_id
_entity_poly.type
_entity_poly.pdbx_seq_one_letter_code
_entity_poly.pdbx_strand_id
1 'polypeptide(L)'
;MAEPASFISTAEENVVIQAGACAVTMLPQYGGKIASLQLHGKELLQAPLAPVTARTRSMPFDAADASGWDECLPSVAACSVPTPGGTAQIPDHGDLWRVAWQESNGDGNTASATLRAHCFSLPLQLERTLTLTAARKSYQLRAAYKLTNIGKHPAPWAWAAHPLFTVAPGDRILLPPTVRSLSVEGSANERLGRRETAVSWPIATTPAGEKTDLSLVPALDSGIGDKLFAGPLSAQENWCALERPSAGVRIRISFDTRENPYLGLWICYGGWPEGSGPKQTCVALEPATAPVDSLATTGPWSRVLETGKCVRWRMNVDLELL
;
A
#
# COMPACT_ATOMS: atom_id res chain seq x y z
N MET A 1 -27.47 -1.42 16.60
CA MET A 1 -26.34 -0.76 15.90
C MET A 1 -25.17 -0.79 16.87
N ALA A 2 -24.19 -1.66 16.62
CA ALA A 2 -23.00 -1.72 17.45
C ALA A 2 -22.04 -0.62 16.97
N GLU A 3 -21.56 0.22 17.89
CA GLU A 3 -20.45 1.13 17.62
C GLU A 3 -19.22 0.32 17.17
N PRO A 4 -18.44 0.77 16.17
CA PRO A 4 -17.17 0.14 15.87
C PRO A 4 -16.24 0.39 17.06
N ALA A 5 -15.89 -0.69 17.76
CA ALA A 5 -15.03 -0.62 18.91
C ALA A 5 -13.61 -0.21 18.49
N SER A 6 -13.19 0.96 18.96
CA SER A 6 -11.80 1.41 18.92
C SER A 6 -11.00 0.54 19.88
N PHE A 7 -10.32 -0.47 19.36
CA PHE A 7 -9.38 -1.29 20.12
C PHE A 7 -7.94 -0.98 19.70
N ILE A 8 -7.51 0.27 19.91
CA ILE A 8 -6.07 0.57 20.08
C ILE A 8 -5.79 0.47 21.58
N SER A 9 -5.73 -0.76 22.10
CA SER A 9 -5.39 -1.01 23.50
C SER A 9 -3.88 -1.16 23.66
N THR A 10 -3.15 -0.04 23.68
CA THR A 10 -1.96 0.21 24.50
C THR A 10 -1.41 1.59 24.16
N ALA A 11 -1.16 2.41 25.18
CA ALA A 11 -0.49 3.70 25.11
C ALA A 11 1.02 3.55 24.80
N GLU A 12 1.35 2.77 23.78
CA GLU A 12 2.69 2.74 23.19
C GLU A 12 2.75 3.78 22.08
N GLU A 13 3.50 4.85 22.34
CA GLU A 13 3.86 6.01 21.50
C GLU A 13 3.36 5.95 20.05
N ASN A 14 2.12 6.39 19.83
CA ASN A 14 1.63 6.69 18.49
C ASN A 14 2.12 8.08 18.06
N VAL A 15 2.38 8.25 16.77
CA VAL A 15 2.72 9.56 16.20
C VAL A 15 1.51 10.05 15.42
N VAL A 16 0.97 11.19 15.81
CA VAL A 16 -0.23 11.77 15.20
C VAL A 16 0.14 13.08 14.52
N ILE A 17 -0.21 13.20 13.24
CA ILE A 17 -0.19 14.48 12.52
C ILE A 17 -1.62 14.90 12.18
N GLN A 18 -1.89 16.21 12.26
CA GLN A 18 -3.22 16.76 12.05
C GLN A 18 -3.18 18.08 11.28
N ALA A 19 -4.18 18.31 10.45
CA ALA A 19 -4.44 19.59 9.81
C ALA A 19 -5.94 19.78 9.60
N GLY A 20 -6.52 20.79 10.23
CA GLY A 20 -7.97 21.03 10.20
C GLY A 20 -8.72 19.82 10.74
N ALA A 21 -9.61 19.24 9.93
CA ALA A 21 -10.43 18.10 10.31
C ALA A 21 -9.91 16.76 9.74
N CYS A 22 -8.65 16.72 9.31
CA CYS A 22 -7.95 15.50 8.89
C CYS A 22 -6.87 15.14 9.91
N ALA A 23 -6.78 13.86 10.27
CA ALA A 23 -5.78 13.32 11.19
C ALA A 23 -5.22 12.01 10.66
N VAL A 24 -3.92 11.80 10.87
CA VAL A 24 -3.19 10.59 10.46
C VAL A 24 -2.48 10.04 11.69
N THR A 25 -2.74 8.78 12.02
CA THR A 25 -2.07 8.09 13.13
C THR A 25 -1.11 7.06 12.59
N MET A 26 0.16 7.19 12.97
CA MET A 26 1.21 6.21 12.70
C MET A 26 1.52 5.41 13.96
N LEU A 27 1.89 4.14 13.76
CA LEU A 27 2.30 3.23 14.82
C LEU A 27 3.77 2.81 14.61
N PRO A 28 4.75 3.57 15.13
CA PRO A 28 6.18 3.30 14.94
C PRO A 28 6.57 1.87 15.32
N GLN A 29 6.08 1.35 16.45
CA GLN A 29 6.41 0.00 16.93
C GLN A 29 5.83 -1.14 16.08
N TYR A 30 4.90 -0.81 15.17
CA TYR A 30 4.15 -1.79 14.37
C TYR A 30 4.40 -1.59 12.88
N GLY A 31 5.69 -1.52 12.52
CA GLY A 31 6.10 -1.34 11.13
C GLY A 31 6.01 0.10 10.63
N GLY A 32 5.88 1.07 11.53
CA GLY A 32 5.67 2.47 11.17
C GLY A 32 4.39 2.69 10.36
N LYS A 33 3.44 1.74 10.38
CA LYS A 33 2.25 1.78 9.53
C LYS A 33 1.41 3.01 9.80
N ILE A 34 0.69 3.50 8.79
CA ILE A 34 -0.41 4.43 9.02
C ILE A 34 -1.61 3.58 9.41
N ALA A 35 -1.96 3.57 10.69
CA ALA A 35 -3.06 2.77 11.20
C ALA A 35 -4.42 3.44 11.02
N SER A 36 -4.44 4.77 10.84
CA SER A 36 -5.67 5.54 10.69
C SER A 36 -5.44 6.77 9.82
N LEU A 37 -6.38 7.03 8.91
CA LEU A 37 -6.51 8.26 8.13
C LEU A 37 -7.96 8.73 8.25
N GLN A 38 -8.21 9.68 9.14
CA GLN A 38 -9.55 10.19 9.39
C GLN A 38 -9.78 11.52 8.73
N LEU A 39 -10.97 11.69 8.16
CA LEU A 39 -11.48 12.95 7.66
C LEU A 39 -12.89 13.18 8.23
N HIS A 40 -13.08 14.28 8.97
CA HIS A 40 -14.35 14.62 9.60
C HIS A 40 -14.89 13.50 10.50
N GLY A 41 -13.98 12.82 11.21
CA GLY A 41 -14.29 11.68 12.09
C GLY A 41 -14.62 10.37 11.35
N LYS A 42 -14.56 10.33 10.02
CA LYS A 42 -14.72 9.11 9.22
C LYS A 42 -13.35 8.49 8.95
N GLU A 43 -13.19 7.21 9.29
CA GLU A 43 -12.01 6.42 8.92
C GLU A 43 -12.04 6.09 7.42
N LEU A 44 -10.89 6.26 6.77
CA LEU A 44 -10.71 5.99 5.33
C LEU A 44 -9.90 4.72 5.07
N LEU A 45 -9.22 4.17 6.08
CA LEU A 45 -8.47 2.92 5.98
C LEU A 45 -9.26 1.72 6.52
N GLN A 46 -8.91 0.53 6.04
CA GLN A 46 -9.41 -0.74 6.53
C GLN A 46 -9.08 -0.87 8.02
N ALA A 47 -10.07 -1.27 8.82
CA ALA A 47 -9.89 -1.58 10.23
C ALA A 47 -9.16 -2.92 10.42
N PRO A 48 -8.43 -3.11 11.53
CA PRO A 48 -7.80 -4.37 11.92
C PRO A 48 -8.74 -5.59 11.81
N LEU A 49 -8.32 -6.62 11.08
CA LEU A 49 -9.01 -7.93 11.05
C LEU A 49 -8.76 -8.75 12.33
N ALA A 50 -7.64 -8.47 12.99
CA ALA A 50 -7.24 -9.05 14.27
C ALA A 50 -6.59 -7.95 15.13
N PRO A 51 -6.46 -8.14 16.46
CA PRO A 51 -5.78 -7.17 17.30
C PRO A 51 -4.37 -6.84 16.79
N VAL A 52 -4.03 -5.55 16.82
CA VAL A 52 -2.66 -5.10 16.52
C VAL A 52 -1.74 -5.61 17.64
N THR A 53 -0.77 -6.45 17.27
CA THR A 53 0.14 -7.12 18.21
C THR A 53 1.58 -6.94 17.78
N ALA A 54 2.51 -7.14 18.73
CA ALA A 54 3.94 -7.05 18.50
C ALA A 54 4.37 -7.94 17.32
N ARG A 55 5.17 -7.37 16.42
CA ARG A 55 5.62 -8.06 15.21
C ARG A 55 6.84 -8.90 15.48
N THR A 56 6.86 -10.10 14.91
CA THR A 56 8.08 -10.91 14.84
C THR A 56 8.58 -10.97 13.40
N ARG A 57 9.89 -11.19 13.20
CA ARG A 57 10.49 -11.30 11.86
C ARG A 57 10.03 -12.54 11.07
N SER A 58 9.28 -13.44 11.69
CA SER A 58 8.71 -14.64 11.08
C SER A 58 7.19 -14.63 11.05
N MET A 59 6.54 -13.55 11.51
CA MET A 59 5.08 -13.42 11.47
C MET A 59 4.62 -13.40 10.00
N PRO A 60 3.67 -14.27 9.61
CA PRO A 60 3.03 -14.17 8.30
C PRO A 60 2.00 -13.04 8.31
N PHE A 61 1.75 -12.44 7.14
CA PHE A 61 0.92 -11.25 7.02
C PHE A 61 -0.57 -11.51 7.36
N ASP A 62 -1.08 -12.70 7.05
CA ASP A 62 -2.45 -13.11 7.37
C ASP A 62 -2.69 -13.39 8.88
N ALA A 63 -1.63 -13.63 9.65
CA ALA A 63 -1.71 -13.72 11.12
C ALA A 63 -1.64 -12.35 11.81
N ALA A 64 -1.38 -11.28 11.06
CA ALA A 64 -1.39 -9.90 11.55
C ALA A 64 -2.82 -9.30 11.50
N ASP A 65 -2.92 -7.99 11.68
CA ASP A 65 -4.17 -7.23 11.58
C ASP A 65 -4.59 -6.93 10.13
N ALA A 66 -3.69 -7.07 9.15
CA ALA A 66 -3.91 -6.83 7.72
C ALA A 66 -4.78 -5.58 7.41
N SER A 67 -4.37 -4.43 7.96
CA SER A 67 -5.15 -3.19 7.97
C SER A 67 -4.30 -1.95 7.71
N GLY A 68 -4.91 -0.76 7.62
CA GLY A 68 -4.14 0.49 7.50
C GLY A 68 -3.29 0.59 6.23
N TRP A 69 -2.08 1.13 6.35
CA TRP A 69 -1.12 1.28 5.25
C TRP A 69 0.27 0.87 5.70
N ASP A 70 0.77 -0.22 5.13
CA ASP A 70 2.12 -0.77 5.31
C ASP A 70 3.04 -0.45 4.12
N GLU A 71 4.36 -0.49 4.35
CA GLU A 71 5.37 -0.28 3.31
C GLU A 71 5.96 -1.63 2.88
N CYS A 72 5.74 -2.01 1.61
CA CYS A 72 6.33 -3.23 1.06
C CYS A 72 7.76 -2.94 0.58
N LEU A 73 8.76 -3.39 1.33
CA LEU A 73 10.19 -3.25 0.99
C LEU A 73 11.00 -4.34 1.69
N PRO A 74 11.93 -5.05 1.03
CA PRO A 74 12.39 -4.86 -0.35
C PRO A 74 11.63 -5.66 -1.42
N SER A 75 10.51 -6.30 -1.06
CA SER A 75 9.66 -7.09 -1.95
C SER A 75 8.22 -7.01 -1.45
N VAL A 76 7.24 -7.31 -2.31
CA VAL A 76 5.83 -7.47 -1.91
C VAL A 76 5.56 -8.94 -1.58
N ALA A 77 5.96 -9.88 -2.45
CA ALA A 77 5.87 -11.31 -2.16
C ALA A 77 7.17 -11.82 -1.51
N ALA A 78 7.03 -12.88 -0.70
CA ALA A 78 8.18 -13.61 -0.18
C ALA A 78 9.05 -14.17 -1.33
N CYS A 79 10.37 -14.04 -1.21
CA CYS A 79 11.29 -14.55 -2.22
C CYS A 79 12.71 -14.78 -1.68
N SER A 80 13.55 -15.41 -2.49
CA SER A 80 14.97 -15.61 -2.22
C SER A 80 15.81 -14.81 -3.22
N VAL A 81 16.75 -14.02 -2.74
CA VAL A 81 17.58 -13.17 -3.60
C VAL A 81 19.07 -13.45 -3.36
N PRO A 82 19.86 -13.74 -4.42
CA PRO A 82 21.31 -13.87 -4.29
C PRO A 82 21.96 -12.55 -3.87
N THR A 83 22.87 -12.62 -2.89
CA THR A 83 23.71 -11.49 -2.46
C THR A 83 25.16 -11.94 -2.34
N PRO A 84 26.14 -11.02 -2.27
CA PRO A 84 27.54 -11.39 -2.04
C PRO A 84 27.78 -12.17 -0.74
N GLY A 85 26.91 -12.03 0.26
CA GLY A 85 26.98 -12.74 1.53
C GLY A 85 26.21 -14.08 1.57
N GLY A 86 25.67 -14.53 0.44
CA GLY A 86 24.77 -15.68 0.34
C GLY A 86 23.36 -15.30 -0.09
N THR A 87 22.40 -16.21 0.06
CA THR A 87 21.00 -15.96 -0.32
C THR A 87 20.26 -15.24 0.80
N ALA A 88 19.75 -14.05 0.53
CA ALA A 88 18.83 -13.35 1.42
C ALA A 88 17.43 -13.93 1.30
N GLN A 89 16.81 -14.25 2.44
CA GLN A 89 15.39 -14.63 2.51
C GLN A 89 14.57 -13.38 2.74
N ILE A 90 13.78 -13.01 1.75
CA ILE A 90 12.89 -11.87 1.82
C ILE A 90 11.49 -12.39 2.18
N PRO A 91 10.93 -11.94 3.29
CA PRO A 91 9.59 -12.26 3.78
C PRO A 91 8.47 -11.67 2.93
N ASP A 92 7.26 -12.17 3.15
CA ASP A 92 6.04 -11.59 2.58
C ASP A 92 5.81 -10.16 3.09
N HIS A 93 5.44 -9.25 2.18
CA HIS A 93 5.37 -7.79 2.33
C HIS A 93 6.70 -7.13 2.76
N GLY A 94 7.81 -7.85 2.68
CA GLY A 94 9.13 -7.34 3.03
C GLY A 94 9.36 -7.18 4.53
N ASP A 95 10.39 -6.40 4.87
CA ASP A 95 10.93 -6.31 6.23
C ASP A 95 10.20 -5.28 7.08
N LEU A 96 9.85 -4.15 6.46
CA LEU A 96 9.60 -2.92 7.20
C LEU A 96 8.33 -2.96 8.05
N TRP A 97 7.31 -3.71 7.64
CA TRP A 97 6.08 -3.87 8.41
C TRP A 97 6.27 -4.69 9.71
N ARG A 98 7.44 -5.34 9.87
CA ARG A 98 7.78 -6.22 11.01
C ARG A 98 8.86 -5.67 11.94
N VAL A 99 9.25 -4.42 11.77
CA VAL A 99 10.27 -3.78 12.61
C VAL A 99 9.75 -2.48 13.21
N ALA A 100 10.29 -2.09 14.37
CA ALA A 100 10.03 -0.77 14.92
C ALA A 100 10.70 0.31 14.07
N TRP A 101 9.97 1.38 13.82
CA TRP A 101 10.50 2.58 13.19
C TRP A 101 10.87 3.60 14.27
N GLN A 102 11.92 4.36 14.01
CA GLN A 102 12.40 5.41 14.89
C GLN A 102 11.89 6.76 14.36
N GLU A 103 11.31 7.56 15.25
CA GLU A 103 11.01 8.94 14.94
C GLU A 103 12.30 9.76 14.87
N SER A 104 12.42 10.61 13.86
CA SER A 104 13.48 11.62 13.82
C SER A 104 12.98 12.83 14.60
N ASN A 105 13.80 13.36 15.51
CA ASN A 105 13.46 14.48 16.39
C ASN A 105 12.59 15.52 15.68
N GLY A 106 11.35 15.67 16.15
CA GLY A 106 10.40 16.64 15.59
C GLY A 106 10.91 18.06 15.76
N ASP A 107 10.64 18.91 14.79
CA ASP A 107 10.80 20.36 14.87
C ASP A 107 9.63 21.04 15.63
N GLY A 108 8.76 20.24 16.27
CA GLY A 108 7.52 20.68 16.90
C GLY A 108 6.34 20.84 15.93
N ASN A 109 6.50 20.51 14.65
CA ASN A 109 5.44 20.60 13.65
C ASN A 109 4.41 19.47 13.79
N THR A 110 3.23 19.78 14.31
CA THR A 110 2.14 18.80 14.47
C THR A 110 1.50 18.35 13.15
N ALA A 111 1.91 18.91 12.02
CA ALA A 111 1.42 18.55 10.69
C ALA A 111 2.43 17.70 9.90
N SER A 112 3.59 17.36 10.47
CA SER A 112 4.59 16.53 9.79
C SER A 112 5.33 15.64 10.76
N ALA A 113 5.66 14.42 10.33
CA ALA A 113 6.51 13.51 11.09
C ALA A 113 7.42 12.73 10.15
N THR A 114 8.63 12.42 10.62
CA THR A 114 9.61 11.62 9.88
C THR A 114 9.94 10.37 10.68
N LEU A 115 9.71 9.21 10.07
CA LEU A 115 10.05 7.91 10.64
C LEU A 115 11.15 7.24 9.79
N ARG A 116 12.01 6.45 10.44
CA ARG A 116 13.09 5.66 9.81
C ARG A 116 13.02 4.21 10.25
N ALA A 117 13.25 3.29 9.32
CA ALA A 117 13.51 1.88 9.65
C ALA A 117 14.54 1.24 8.73
N HIS A 118 15.08 0.12 9.20
CA HIS A 118 16.12 -0.64 8.52
C HIS A 118 15.54 -2.00 8.14
N CYS A 119 15.72 -2.39 6.88
CA CYS A 119 15.52 -3.76 6.45
C CYS A 119 16.50 -4.68 7.19
N PHE A 120 16.04 -5.90 7.47
CA PHE A 120 16.86 -6.94 8.12
C PHE A 120 17.32 -8.03 7.15
N SER A 121 16.67 -8.16 5.98
CA SER A 121 17.01 -9.10 4.91
C SER A 121 18.06 -8.53 3.96
N LEU A 122 17.99 -7.23 3.67
CA LEU A 122 18.93 -6.48 2.83
C LEU A 122 19.37 -5.19 3.53
N PRO A 123 20.58 -4.66 3.27
CA PRO A 123 21.13 -3.50 3.99
C PRO A 123 20.56 -2.18 3.47
N LEU A 124 19.24 -2.06 3.53
CA LEU A 124 18.45 -0.94 3.05
C LEU A 124 17.82 -0.21 4.22
N GLN A 125 17.82 1.12 4.16
CA GLN A 125 17.23 1.99 5.17
C GLN A 125 16.23 2.91 4.48
N LEU A 126 14.98 2.86 4.93
CA LEU A 126 13.93 3.75 4.47
C LEU A 126 13.72 4.86 5.50
N GLU A 127 13.57 6.08 4.99
CA GLU A 127 13.06 7.24 5.71
C GLU A 127 11.77 7.68 5.02
N ARG A 128 10.71 7.90 5.79
CA ARG A 128 9.44 8.42 5.30
C ARG A 128 9.06 9.65 6.11
N THR A 129 8.87 10.76 5.41
CA THR A 129 8.27 11.98 5.97
C THR A 129 6.85 12.10 5.46
N LEU A 130 5.90 12.10 6.40
CA LEU A 130 4.52 12.48 6.11
C LEU A 130 4.32 13.94 6.44
N THR A 131 3.69 14.69 5.53
CA THR A 131 3.26 16.06 5.77
C THR A 131 1.78 16.17 5.39
N LEU A 132 0.95 16.59 6.33
CA LEU A 132 -0.47 16.83 6.11
C LEU A 132 -0.72 18.32 5.96
N THR A 133 -1.40 18.72 4.89
CA THR A 133 -1.79 20.11 4.67
C THR A 133 -3.30 20.19 4.44
N ALA A 134 -3.89 21.31 4.86
CA ALA A 134 -5.29 21.61 4.63
C ALA A 134 -5.40 22.89 3.80
N ALA A 135 -6.14 22.82 2.69
CA ALA A 135 -6.64 23.96 1.94
C ALA A 135 -8.18 23.92 2.01
N ARG A 136 -8.86 25.06 1.82
CA ARG A 136 -10.31 25.26 2.09
C ARG A 136 -11.19 24.00 2.16
N LYS A 137 -11.29 23.22 1.07
CA LYS A 137 -12.09 21.99 0.98
C LYS A 137 -11.29 20.74 0.56
N SER A 138 -9.96 20.78 0.65
CA SER A 138 -9.09 19.67 0.29
C SER A 138 -7.99 19.47 1.31
N TYR A 139 -7.69 18.21 1.59
CA TYR A 139 -6.60 17.82 2.49
C TYR A 139 -5.61 17.04 1.66
N GLN A 140 -4.32 17.30 1.84
CA GLN A 140 -3.27 16.57 1.13
C GLN A 140 -2.30 15.96 2.14
N LEU A 141 -2.22 14.64 2.13
CA LEU A 141 -1.15 13.88 2.78
C LEU A 141 -0.04 13.64 1.76
N ARG A 142 1.09 14.32 1.93
CA ARG A 142 2.30 14.07 1.15
C ARG A 142 3.18 13.06 1.87
N ALA A 143 3.55 11.99 1.19
CA ALA A 143 4.57 11.06 1.65
C ALA A 143 5.85 11.23 0.83
N ALA A 144 6.94 11.61 1.48
CA ALA A 144 8.27 11.76 0.89
C ALA A 144 9.19 10.67 1.42
N TYR A 145 9.87 9.97 0.50
CA TYR A 145 10.67 8.81 0.82
C TYR A 145 12.13 9.04 0.46
N LYS A 146 13.03 8.45 1.24
CA LYS A 146 14.45 8.30 0.93
C LYS A 146 14.89 6.89 1.29
N LEU A 147 15.26 6.12 0.27
CA LEU A 147 15.88 4.81 0.44
C LEU A 147 17.39 4.95 0.31
N THR A 148 18.13 4.38 1.25
CA THR A 148 19.60 4.38 1.24
C THR A 148 20.13 2.96 1.36
N ASN A 149 21.12 2.60 0.54
CA ASN A 149 21.89 1.39 0.75
C ASN A 149 23.00 1.69 1.78
N ILE A 150 22.88 1.11 2.97
CA ILE A 150 23.80 1.27 4.10
C ILE A 150 24.80 0.11 4.21
N GLY A 151 24.79 -0.80 3.23
CA GLY A 151 25.66 -1.98 3.19
C GLY A 151 27.03 -1.70 2.60
N LYS A 152 27.75 -2.78 2.31
CA LYS A 152 29.07 -2.76 1.64
C LYS A 152 29.00 -3.18 0.17
N HIS A 153 27.84 -3.61 -0.29
CA HIS A 153 27.60 -4.15 -1.62
C HIS A 153 26.32 -3.56 -2.22
N PRO A 154 26.19 -3.52 -3.56
CA PRO A 154 24.93 -3.16 -4.22
C PRO A 154 23.78 -4.05 -3.75
N ALA A 155 22.60 -3.45 -3.53
CA ALA A 155 21.44 -4.15 -3.01
C ALA A 155 20.27 -4.05 -4.00
N PRO A 156 19.69 -5.17 -4.46
CA PRO A 156 18.45 -5.15 -5.24
C PRO A 156 17.29 -4.71 -4.35
N TRP A 157 16.28 -4.07 -4.93
CA TRP A 157 15.09 -3.66 -4.19
C TRP A 157 13.89 -3.46 -5.10
N ALA A 158 12.71 -3.70 -4.53
CA ALA A 158 11.43 -3.26 -5.04
C ALA A 158 10.64 -2.63 -3.91
N TRP A 159 9.82 -1.62 -4.24
CA TRP A 159 8.95 -0.94 -3.30
C TRP A 159 7.53 -0.83 -3.86
N ALA A 160 6.55 -0.97 -2.98
CA ALA A 160 5.17 -0.58 -3.22
C ALA A 160 4.59 0.05 -1.96
N ALA A 161 3.85 1.15 -2.12
CA ALA A 161 2.94 1.59 -1.06
C ALA A 161 1.77 0.60 -0.98
N HIS A 162 1.29 0.29 0.23
CA HIS A 162 0.17 -0.63 0.41
C HIS A 162 -0.97 -0.03 1.25
N PRO A 163 -1.63 1.06 0.80
CA PRO A 163 -2.72 1.71 1.53
C PRO A 163 -4.04 0.95 1.36
N LEU A 164 -4.50 0.25 2.39
CA LEU A 164 -5.76 -0.49 2.37
C LEU A 164 -6.92 0.48 2.66
N PHE A 165 -7.51 1.11 1.63
CA PHE A 165 -8.67 1.97 1.83
C PHE A 165 -9.94 1.15 2.03
N THR A 166 -10.73 1.49 3.05
CA THR A 166 -12.04 0.87 3.25
C THR A 166 -13.01 1.29 2.14
N VAL A 167 -13.96 0.44 1.80
CA VAL A 167 -14.90 0.64 0.68
C VAL A 167 -16.34 0.33 1.08
N ALA A 168 -17.29 0.83 0.29
CA ALA A 168 -18.69 0.47 0.34
C ALA A 168 -19.21 0.10 -1.07
N PRO A 169 -20.27 -0.74 -1.20
CA PRO A 169 -20.89 -1.00 -2.48
C PRO A 169 -21.26 0.29 -3.22
N GLY A 170 -20.90 0.39 -4.50
CA GLY A 170 -21.10 1.58 -5.32
C GLY A 170 -19.91 2.55 -5.35
N ASP A 171 -18.89 2.38 -4.49
CA ASP A 171 -17.62 3.08 -4.61
C ASP A 171 -16.94 2.68 -5.94
N ARG A 172 -16.10 3.57 -6.50
CA ARG A 172 -15.48 3.37 -7.83
C ARG A 172 -13.99 3.66 -7.86
N ILE A 173 -13.23 2.77 -8.47
CA ILE A 173 -11.81 2.95 -8.79
C ILE A 173 -11.71 3.70 -10.12
N LEU A 174 -10.92 4.77 -10.15
CA LEU A 174 -10.62 5.55 -11.33
C LEU A 174 -9.14 5.47 -11.67
N LEU A 175 -8.86 5.14 -12.93
CA LEU A 175 -7.53 5.17 -13.53
C LEU A 175 -7.49 6.20 -14.68
N PRO A 176 -6.31 6.60 -15.15
CA PRO A 176 -6.18 7.43 -16.34
C PRO A 176 -6.91 6.80 -17.54
N PRO A 177 -7.66 7.57 -18.36
CA PRO A 177 -8.47 7.02 -19.45
C PRO A 177 -7.70 6.24 -20.53
N THR A 178 -6.37 6.36 -20.55
CA THR A 178 -5.46 5.64 -21.45
C THR A 178 -5.10 4.25 -20.93
N VAL A 179 -5.28 3.97 -19.63
CA VAL A 179 -5.12 2.63 -19.06
C VAL A 179 -6.33 1.78 -19.46
N ARG A 180 -6.10 0.83 -20.37
CA ARG A 180 -7.16 -0.04 -20.94
C ARG A 180 -6.95 -1.53 -20.66
N SER A 181 -5.82 -1.88 -20.05
CA SER A 181 -5.49 -3.26 -19.70
C SER A 181 -4.71 -3.28 -18.40
N LEU A 182 -4.88 -4.36 -17.65
CA LEU A 182 -4.12 -4.70 -16.46
C LEU A 182 -3.53 -6.10 -16.62
N SER A 183 -2.43 -6.37 -15.94
CA SER A 183 -1.84 -7.72 -15.82
C SER A 183 -2.25 -8.33 -14.49
N VAL A 184 -2.66 -9.59 -14.49
CA VAL A 184 -2.96 -10.34 -13.27
C VAL A 184 -1.65 -10.77 -12.59
N GLU A 185 -1.49 -10.48 -11.30
CA GLU A 185 -0.45 -11.09 -10.46
C GLU A 185 -1.00 -12.27 -9.65
N GLY A 186 -2.23 -12.11 -9.15
CA GLY A 186 -3.00 -13.13 -8.46
C GLY A 186 -4.49 -12.81 -8.53
N SER A 187 -5.34 -13.84 -8.55
CA SER A 187 -6.79 -13.68 -8.58
C SER A 187 -7.42 -14.87 -7.85
N ALA A 188 -8.26 -14.58 -6.86
CA ALA A 188 -8.95 -15.60 -6.08
C ALA A 188 -9.72 -16.56 -7.00
N ASN A 189 -9.51 -17.86 -6.84
CA ASN A 189 -10.07 -18.92 -7.69
C ASN A 189 -9.76 -18.75 -9.20
N GLU A 190 -8.67 -18.07 -9.56
CA GLU A 190 -8.30 -17.74 -10.95
C GLU A 190 -9.44 -17.04 -11.73
N ARG A 191 -10.31 -16.27 -11.06
CA ARG A 191 -11.50 -15.67 -11.70
C ARG A 191 -11.18 -14.69 -12.84
N LEU A 192 -9.97 -14.10 -12.83
CA LEU A 192 -9.43 -13.25 -13.90
C LEU A 192 -8.35 -13.96 -14.73
N GLY A 193 -8.16 -15.25 -14.53
CA GLY A 193 -7.08 -16.04 -15.10
C GLY A 193 -5.88 -16.17 -14.18
N ARG A 194 -4.78 -16.68 -14.74
CA ARG A 194 -3.52 -16.92 -14.04
C ARG A 194 -2.63 -15.68 -14.07
N ARG A 195 -1.54 -15.71 -13.30
CA ARG A 195 -0.48 -14.70 -13.36
C ARG A 195 -0.08 -14.39 -14.81
N GLU A 196 0.20 -13.13 -15.09
CA GLU A 196 0.52 -12.55 -16.40
C GLU A 196 -0.65 -12.51 -17.41
N THR A 197 -1.85 -12.96 -17.03
CA THR A 197 -3.04 -12.79 -17.87
C THR A 197 -3.36 -11.31 -18.02
N ALA A 198 -3.44 -10.83 -19.26
CA ALA A 198 -3.89 -9.48 -19.56
C ALA A 198 -5.42 -9.41 -19.54
N VAL A 199 -5.99 -8.50 -18.75
CA VAL A 199 -7.42 -8.25 -18.66
C VAL A 199 -7.77 -6.83 -19.04
N SER A 200 -8.88 -6.64 -19.76
CA SER A 200 -9.37 -5.31 -20.13
C SER A 200 -9.84 -4.52 -18.90
N TRP A 201 -9.58 -3.21 -18.91
CA TRP A 201 -10.05 -2.27 -17.90
C TRP A 201 -11.02 -1.24 -18.51
N PRO A 202 -12.12 -0.87 -17.81
CA PRO A 202 -12.56 -1.41 -16.51
C PRO A 202 -13.37 -2.70 -16.63
N ILE A 203 -13.89 -3.01 -17.81
CA ILE A 203 -14.71 -4.21 -18.03
C ILE A 203 -13.84 -5.36 -18.51
N ALA A 204 -13.56 -6.30 -17.60
CA ALA A 204 -12.83 -7.53 -17.92
C ALA A 204 -13.77 -8.64 -18.41
N THR A 205 -13.19 -9.63 -19.09
CA THR A 205 -13.88 -10.88 -19.44
C THR A 205 -13.27 -12.00 -18.62
N THR A 206 -14.08 -12.72 -17.85
CA THR A 206 -13.61 -13.87 -17.06
C THR A 206 -13.26 -15.04 -17.99
N PRO A 207 -12.50 -16.05 -17.51
CA PRO A 207 -12.27 -17.28 -18.28
C PRO A 207 -13.56 -18.00 -18.72
N ALA A 208 -14.68 -17.80 -18.00
CA ALA A 208 -15.99 -18.33 -18.35
C ALA A 208 -16.74 -17.51 -19.42
N GLY A 209 -16.16 -16.38 -19.89
CA GLY A 209 -16.77 -15.51 -20.89
C GLY A 209 -17.70 -14.41 -20.33
N GLU A 210 -17.85 -14.33 -19.01
CA GLU A 210 -18.69 -13.34 -18.34
C GLU A 210 -18.01 -11.98 -18.28
N LYS A 211 -18.79 -10.90 -18.28
CA LYS A 211 -18.28 -9.52 -18.14
C LYS A 211 -18.34 -9.10 -16.68
N THR A 212 -17.24 -8.54 -16.17
CA THR A 212 -17.15 -7.99 -14.81
C THR A 212 -16.59 -6.58 -14.86
N ASP A 213 -17.21 -5.64 -14.15
CA ASP A 213 -16.69 -4.29 -13.97
C ASP A 213 -15.71 -4.28 -12.80
N LEU A 214 -14.41 -4.22 -13.09
CA LEU A 214 -13.34 -4.18 -12.08
C LEU A 214 -13.27 -2.84 -11.35
N SER A 215 -13.88 -1.79 -11.91
CA SER A 215 -13.86 -0.46 -11.31
C SER A 215 -14.92 -0.27 -10.22
N LEU A 216 -15.96 -1.10 -10.19
CA LEU A 216 -17.10 -0.95 -9.30
C LEU A 216 -16.96 -1.86 -8.08
N VAL A 217 -17.10 -1.31 -6.88
CA VAL A 217 -17.22 -2.10 -5.65
C VAL A 217 -18.60 -2.76 -5.61
N PRO A 218 -18.69 -4.11 -5.63
CA PRO A 218 -19.94 -4.85 -5.54
C PRO A 218 -20.33 -5.07 -4.07
N ALA A 219 -21.11 -6.12 -3.78
CA ALA A 219 -21.30 -6.59 -2.42
C ALA A 219 -19.97 -7.02 -1.79
N LEU A 220 -19.77 -6.74 -0.50
CA LEU A 220 -18.48 -6.93 0.17
C LEU A 220 -18.14 -8.40 0.51
N ASP A 221 -19.09 -9.31 0.28
CA ASP A 221 -18.97 -10.76 0.44
C ASP A 221 -18.83 -11.50 -0.90
N SER A 222 -18.49 -10.79 -1.98
CA SER A 222 -18.38 -11.34 -3.34
C SER A 222 -17.23 -12.35 -3.52
N GLY A 223 -16.40 -12.58 -2.51
CA GLY A 223 -15.26 -13.50 -2.57
C GLY A 223 -14.14 -13.02 -3.51
N ILE A 224 -14.11 -11.72 -3.84
CA ILE A 224 -13.13 -11.14 -4.75
C ILE A 224 -11.83 -10.86 -3.99
N GLY A 225 -10.70 -11.25 -4.59
CA GLY A 225 -9.34 -10.98 -4.12
C GLY A 225 -8.41 -10.97 -5.33
N ASP A 226 -8.26 -9.80 -5.97
CA ASP A 226 -7.48 -9.64 -7.18
C ASP A 226 -6.28 -8.71 -6.94
N LYS A 227 -5.08 -9.20 -7.26
CA LYS A 227 -3.87 -8.42 -7.38
C LYS A 227 -3.56 -8.19 -8.85
N LEU A 228 -3.58 -6.93 -9.27
CA LEU A 228 -3.40 -6.52 -10.66
C LEU A 228 -2.30 -5.45 -10.78
N PHE A 229 -1.70 -5.32 -11.96
CA PHE A 229 -0.76 -4.25 -12.26
C PHE A 229 -1.12 -3.49 -13.54
N ALA A 230 -0.94 -2.18 -13.49
CA ALA A 230 -0.83 -1.31 -14.66
C ALA A 230 0.61 -0.85 -14.86
N GLY A 231 0.96 -0.57 -16.11
CA GLY A 231 2.21 0.10 -16.48
C GLY A 231 3.15 -0.72 -17.38
N PRO A 232 4.32 -0.15 -17.75
CA PRO A 232 4.85 1.13 -17.25
C PRO A 232 3.98 2.32 -17.67
N LEU A 233 3.71 3.22 -16.73
CA LEU A 233 2.83 4.38 -16.86
C LEU A 233 3.60 5.60 -17.37
N SER A 234 2.97 6.37 -18.24
CA SER A 234 3.49 7.65 -18.75
C SER A 234 3.38 8.78 -17.73
N ALA A 235 3.99 9.94 -18.00
CA ALA A 235 3.89 11.12 -17.14
C ALA A 235 2.45 11.65 -16.99
N GLN A 236 1.56 11.33 -17.94
CA GLN A 236 0.14 11.70 -17.92
C GLN A 236 -0.73 10.68 -17.15
N GLU A 237 -0.18 9.50 -16.86
CA GLU A 237 -0.85 8.40 -16.17
C GLU A 237 -0.45 8.30 -14.69
N ASN A 238 -0.01 9.42 -14.13
CA ASN A 238 0.65 9.53 -12.84
C ASN A 238 -0.33 9.62 -11.65
N TRP A 239 -1.54 9.09 -11.81
CA TRP A 239 -2.60 9.18 -10.81
C TRP A 239 -3.56 8.00 -10.84
N CYS A 240 -4.22 7.76 -9.71
CA CYS A 240 -5.38 6.89 -9.57
C CYS A 240 -6.30 7.48 -8.47
N ALA A 241 -7.55 7.03 -8.40
CA ALA A 241 -8.44 7.48 -7.34
C ALA A 241 -9.45 6.42 -6.93
N LEU A 242 -9.97 6.55 -5.71
CA LEU A 242 -11.13 5.85 -5.20
C LEU A 242 -12.21 6.89 -4.89
N GLU A 243 -13.30 6.87 -5.65
CA GLU A 243 -14.50 7.67 -5.39
C GLU A 243 -15.41 6.94 -4.40
N ARG A 244 -15.76 7.64 -3.32
CA ARG A 244 -16.64 7.11 -2.28
C ARG A 244 -17.84 8.03 -2.06
N PRO A 245 -18.86 8.00 -2.95
CA PRO A 245 -20.00 8.90 -2.88
C PRO A 245 -20.76 8.81 -1.55
N SER A 246 -20.90 7.60 -1.00
CA SER A 246 -21.55 7.39 0.31
C SER A 246 -20.79 8.01 1.48
N ALA A 247 -19.45 8.03 1.38
CA ALA A 247 -18.59 8.68 2.37
C ALA A 247 -18.46 10.20 2.12
N GLY A 248 -18.80 10.68 0.91
CA GLY A 248 -18.69 12.08 0.51
C GLY A 248 -17.25 12.51 0.19
N VAL A 249 -16.40 11.59 -0.24
CA VAL A 249 -14.98 11.86 -0.50
C VAL A 249 -14.46 11.12 -1.73
N ARG A 250 -13.57 11.76 -2.49
CA ARG A 250 -12.67 11.12 -3.43
C ARG A 250 -11.26 11.12 -2.84
N ILE A 251 -10.63 9.94 -2.84
CA ILE A 251 -9.25 9.75 -2.44
C ILE A 251 -8.43 9.62 -3.71
N ARG A 252 -7.63 10.64 -4.04
CA ARG A 252 -6.80 10.66 -5.25
C ARG A 252 -5.34 10.49 -4.86
N ILE A 253 -4.64 9.55 -5.50
CA ILE A 253 -3.21 9.37 -5.35
C ILE A 253 -2.51 9.91 -6.59
N SER A 254 -1.45 10.70 -6.41
CA SER A 254 -0.53 11.10 -7.47
C SER A 254 0.92 10.75 -7.12
N PHE A 255 1.72 10.41 -8.12
CA PHE A 255 3.11 9.94 -7.95
C PHE A 255 4.00 10.35 -9.13
N ASP A 256 5.33 10.21 -8.99
CA ASP A 256 6.27 10.42 -10.10
C ASP A 256 6.51 9.08 -10.82
N THR A 257 6.08 8.97 -12.08
CA THR A 257 6.20 7.73 -12.86
C THR A 257 7.63 7.40 -13.28
N ARG A 258 8.59 8.32 -13.14
CA ARG A 258 10.02 8.00 -13.31
C ARG A 258 10.54 7.16 -12.14
N GLU A 259 10.03 7.44 -10.95
CA GLU A 259 10.41 6.72 -9.73
C GLU A 259 9.52 5.50 -9.47
N ASN A 260 8.22 5.63 -9.72
CA ASN A 260 7.22 4.57 -9.51
C ASN A 260 6.43 4.36 -10.81
N PRO A 261 7.02 3.69 -11.81
CA PRO A 261 6.40 3.54 -13.13
C PRO A 261 5.21 2.59 -13.16
N TYR A 262 4.93 1.85 -12.08
CA TYR A 262 3.85 0.87 -12.05
C TYR A 262 2.82 1.22 -10.99
N LEU A 263 1.61 0.73 -11.18
CA LEU A 263 0.52 0.83 -10.21
C LEU A 263 -0.01 -0.58 -9.95
N GLY A 264 0.22 -1.09 -8.74
CA GLY A 264 -0.48 -2.25 -8.23
C GLY A 264 -1.90 -1.87 -7.80
N LEU A 265 -2.82 -2.82 -7.95
CA LEU A 265 -4.17 -2.74 -7.40
C LEU A 265 -4.41 -4.00 -6.59
N TRP A 266 -4.76 -3.84 -5.32
CA TRP A 266 -5.35 -4.90 -4.52
C TRP A 266 -6.84 -4.64 -4.38
N ILE A 267 -7.66 -5.51 -4.94
CA ILE A 267 -9.11 -5.39 -4.94
C ILE A 267 -9.65 -6.56 -4.13
N CYS A 268 -10.10 -6.30 -2.91
CA CYS A 268 -10.57 -7.35 -2.01
C CYS A 268 -11.95 -7.05 -1.44
N TYR A 269 -12.92 -7.91 -1.78
CA TYR A 269 -14.29 -7.86 -1.30
C TYR A 269 -14.65 -9.24 -0.75
N GLY A 270 -14.03 -9.61 0.38
CA GLY A 270 -14.30 -10.87 1.05
C GLY A 270 -13.47 -12.07 0.56
N GLY A 271 -12.57 -11.90 -0.42
CA GLY A 271 -11.79 -12.99 -1.00
C GLY A 271 -10.53 -13.40 -0.22
N TRP A 272 -10.08 -12.59 0.74
CA TRP A 272 -8.87 -12.85 1.54
C TRP A 272 -9.04 -12.30 2.98
N PRO A 273 -8.38 -12.87 4.02
CA PRO A 273 -7.56 -14.08 4.04
C PRO A 273 -8.30 -15.33 3.58
N GLU A 274 -7.61 -16.44 3.32
CA GLU A 274 -8.28 -17.74 3.11
C GLU A 274 -8.86 -18.29 4.43
N GLY A 275 -9.80 -19.24 4.37
CA GLY A 275 -10.37 -19.89 5.56
C GLY A 275 -11.58 -19.17 6.19
N SER A 276 -11.89 -19.48 7.45
CA SER A 276 -13.00 -18.86 8.20
C SER A 276 -12.52 -17.67 9.03
N GLY A 277 -13.28 -16.58 9.08
CA GLY A 277 -12.97 -15.43 9.91
C GLY A 277 -13.27 -14.10 9.22
N PRO A 278 -12.90 -12.97 9.85
CA PRO A 278 -12.97 -11.65 9.23
C PRO A 278 -12.22 -11.61 7.89
N LYS A 279 -12.79 -10.92 6.92
CA LYS A 279 -12.22 -10.76 5.58
C LYS A 279 -11.89 -9.30 5.32
N GLN A 280 -10.89 -9.07 4.47
CA GLN A 280 -10.64 -7.74 3.95
C GLN A 280 -11.78 -7.30 3.02
N THR A 281 -12.14 -6.03 3.16
CA THR A 281 -13.12 -5.33 2.33
C THR A 281 -12.54 -3.97 2.00
N CYS A 282 -11.53 -3.98 1.13
CA CYS A 282 -10.70 -2.82 0.85
C CYS A 282 -10.22 -2.78 -0.59
N VAL A 283 -9.79 -1.59 -1.00
CA VAL A 283 -9.02 -1.38 -2.23
C VAL A 283 -7.69 -0.74 -1.87
N ALA A 284 -6.59 -1.30 -2.36
CA ALA A 284 -5.29 -0.65 -2.33
C ALA A 284 -4.91 -0.13 -3.72
N LEU A 285 -4.47 1.13 -3.74
CA LEU A 285 -3.93 1.80 -4.91
C LEU A 285 -2.42 1.98 -4.65
N GLU A 286 -1.60 1.19 -5.33
CA GLU A 286 -0.23 0.90 -4.91
C GLU A 286 0.80 1.39 -5.93
N PRO A 287 1.21 2.68 -5.90
CA PRO A 287 2.39 3.10 -6.66
C PRO A 287 3.57 2.19 -6.34
N ALA A 288 4.21 1.65 -7.39
CA ALA A 288 5.20 0.60 -7.25
C ALA A 288 6.37 0.77 -8.23
N THR A 289 7.52 0.20 -7.86
CA THR A 289 8.72 0.21 -8.70
C THR A 289 8.79 -0.92 -9.72
N ALA A 290 7.94 -1.94 -9.58
CA ALA A 290 7.92 -3.16 -10.41
C ALA A 290 6.48 -3.60 -10.73
N PRO A 291 6.24 -4.31 -11.85
CA PRO A 291 4.95 -4.87 -12.23
C PRO A 291 4.70 -6.29 -11.67
N VAL A 292 5.45 -6.67 -10.64
CA VAL A 292 5.45 -8.02 -10.04
C VAL A 292 5.70 -7.89 -8.55
N ASP A 293 5.18 -8.83 -7.76
CA ASP A 293 5.30 -8.75 -6.31
C ASP A 293 6.65 -9.28 -5.80
N SER A 294 7.24 -10.26 -6.47
CA SER A 294 8.49 -10.91 -6.07
C SER A 294 9.72 -10.18 -6.61
N LEU A 295 10.61 -9.71 -5.72
CA LEU A 295 11.91 -9.14 -6.10
C LEU A 295 12.80 -10.15 -6.85
N ALA A 296 12.61 -11.45 -6.65
CA ALA A 296 13.34 -12.47 -7.39
C ALA A 296 12.95 -12.54 -8.88
N THR A 297 11.77 -12.02 -9.25
CA THR A 297 11.36 -11.90 -10.65
C THR A 297 11.99 -10.65 -11.27
N THR A 298 13.06 -10.86 -12.05
CA THR A 298 13.84 -9.77 -12.65
C THR A 298 13.38 -9.42 -14.07
N GLY A 299 13.53 -8.15 -14.45
CA GLY A 299 13.24 -7.65 -15.79
C GLY A 299 13.79 -6.24 -16.00
N PRO A 300 13.38 -5.52 -17.05
CA PRO A 300 13.82 -4.14 -17.31
C PRO A 300 13.49 -3.15 -16.18
N TRP A 301 12.57 -3.51 -15.27
CA TRP A 301 12.21 -2.73 -14.08
C TRP A 301 13.12 -2.96 -12.88
N SER A 302 13.97 -3.99 -12.90
CA SER A 302 14.78 -4.37 -11.74
C SER A 302 15.68 -3.22 -11.30
N ARG A 303 15.63 -2.90 -9.99
CA ARG A 303 16.42 -1.82 -9.41
C ARG A 303 17.50 -2.39 -8.51
N VAL A 304 18.69 -1.82 -8.63
CA VAL A 304 19.83 -2.05 -7.73
C VAL A 304 20.28 -0.70 -7.21
N LEU A 305 20.44 -0.59 -5.89
CA LEU A 305 20.96 0.60 -5.25
C LEU A 305 22.43 0.37 -4.88
N GLU A 306 23.32 1.16 -5.47
CA GLU A 306 24.75 1.11 -5.19
C GLU A 306 25.08 1.48 -3.74
N THR A 307 26.21 0.98 -3.23
CA THR A 307 26.68 1.23 -1.86
C THR A 307 26.74 2.72 -1.53
N GLY A 308 26.14 3.13 -0.41
CA GLY A 308 26.11 4.52 0.04
C GLY A 308 25.27 5.46 -0.81
N LYS A 309 24.63 4.97 -1.88
CA LYS A 309 23.70 5.77 -2.69
C LYS A 309 22.32 5.80 -2.06
N CYS A 310 21.58 6.84 -2.41
CA CYS A 310 20.18 6.97 -2.06
C CYS A 310 19.36 7.41 -3.27
N VAL A 311 18.09 7.00 -3.26
CA VAL A 311 17.05 7.43 -4.19
C VAL A 311 15.90 8.04 -3.39
N ARG A 312 15.17 8.97 -4.01
CA ARG A 312 14.07 9.69 -3.37
C ARG A 312 12.88 9.75 -4.31
N TRP A 313 11.70 9.58 -3.75
CA TRP A 313 10.46 9.74 -4.46
C TRP A 313 9.40 10.34 -3.55
N ARG A 314 8.28 10.71 -4.14
CA ARG A 314 7.13 11.27 -3.43
C ARG A 314 5.85 10.73 -4.01
N MET A 315 4.83 10.69 -3.16
CA MET A 315 3.44 10.55 -3.58
C MET A 315 2.58 11.51 -2.76
N ASN A 316 1.45 11.91 -3.32
CA ASN A 316 0.44 12.69 -2.61
C ASN A 316 -0.87 11.91 -2.59
N VAL A 317 -1.57 12.01 -1.46
CA VAL A 317 -2.95 11.56 -1.30
C VAL A 317 -3.80 12.79 -1.05
N ASP A 318 -4.59 13.17 -2.05
CA ASP A 318 -5.55 14.26 -1.99
C ASP A 318 -6.92 13.70 -1.57
N LEU A 319 -7.47 14.26 -0.50
CA LEU A 319 -8.82 13.98 -0.01
C LEU A 319 -9.73 15.14 -0.44
N GLU A 320 -10.51 14.88 -1.48
CA GLU A 320 -11.43 15.84 -2.11
C GLU A 320 -12.85 15.57 -1.62
N LEU A 321 -13.49 16.56 -0.99
CA LEU A 321 -14.90 16.45 -0.60
C LEU A 321 -15.80 16.49 -1.84
N LEU A 322 -16.79 15.59 -1.90
CA LEU A 322 -17.79 15.49 -2.98
C LEU A 322 -19.04 16.33 -2.69
#